data_AF-A0A3D4YKQ0-F1
#
_entry.id   AF-A0A3D4YKQ0-F1
#
_cell.length_a   1.000
_cell.length_b   1.000
_cell.length_c   1.000
_cell.angle_alpha   90.00
_cell.angle_beta   90.00
_cell.angle_gamma   90.00
#
_symmetry.space_group_name_H-M   'P 1'
#
loop_
_entity.id
_entity.type
_entity.pdbx_description
1 polymer ?
#
loop_
_entity_poly.entity_id
_entity_poly.type
_entity_poly.pdbx_seq_one_letter_code
_entity_poly.pdbx_strand_id
1 'polypeptide(L)'
;AGVIATEAFDLAGDPTWFPEQIAAPEDHMWYGNLMEGLRAWQPKKLYYYTDASHLDFVKGKGPEYSMTAMSPSRHVSYARLAATELSFHRTQYGDDPAKALATNNLKDYEQPLPFVLAKSLVGGAVTGDIMDGVRSGAIAFAPVRGYRPPENTAGLSMELGQGWAFY
;
A
#
# COMPACT_ATOMS: atom_id res chain seq x y z
N ALA A 1 9.66 -2.78 1.61
CA ALA A 1 8.37 -2.62 0.89
C ALA A 1 7.60 -1.37 1.31
N GLY A 2 7.42 -1.09 2.61
CA GLY A 2 6.56 0.01 3.08
C GLY A 2 6.81 1.39 2.46
N VAL A 3 8.07 1.82 2.34
CA VAL A 3 8.43 3.13 1.75
C VAL A 3 7.93 3.24 0.30
N ILE A 4 8.34 2.32 -0.57
CA ILE A 4 7.97 2.32 -1.99
C ILE A 4 6.45 2.25 -2.17
N ALA A 5 5.74 1.44 -1.37
CA ALA A 5 4.28 1.37 -1.44
C ALA A 5 3.60 2.69 -1.03
N THR A 6 4.21 3.42 -0.11
CA THR A 6 3.71 4.74 0.34
C THR A 6 3.91 5.79 -0.75
N GLU A 7 5.10 5.83 -1.34
CA GLU A 7 5.41 6.74 -2.45
C GLU A 7 4.53 6.42 -3.66
N ALA A 8 4.35 5.14 -4.00
CA ALA A 8 3.45 4.73 -5.06
C ALA A 8 2.00 5.14 -4.78
N PHE A 9 1.51 4.99 -3.54
CA PHE A 9 0.17 5.47 -3.15
C PHE A 9 0.01 6.97 -3.38
N ASP A 10 1.07 7.72 -3.07
CA ASP A 10 1.11 9.17 -3.16
C ASP A 10 1.22 9.70 -4.59
N LEU A 11 1.76 8.90 -5.52
CA LEU A 11 2.04 9.32 -6.90
C LEU A 11 1.10 8.70 -7.94
N ALA A 12 0.48 7.55 -7.68
CA ALA A 12 -0.27 6.78 -8.68
C ALA A 12 -1.47 7.52 -9.32
N GLY A 13 -2.00 8.53 -8.63
CA GLY A 13 -3.07 9.37 -9.16
C GLY A 13 -2.60 10.57 -10.01
N ASP A 14 -1.29 10.86 -10.04
CA ASP A 14 -0.74 12.01 -10.75
C ASP A 14 -0.17 11.60 -12.12
N PRO A 15 -0.76 12.09 -13.23
CA PRO A 15 -0.33 11.69 -14.56
C PRO A 15 1.03 12.24 -14.99
N THR A 16 1.64 13.13 -14.20
CA THR A 16 2.89 13.81 -14.56
C THR A 16 4.15 13.12 -14.03
N TRP A 17 4.03 12.15 -13.12
CA TRP A 17 5.18 11.45 -12.53
C TRP A 17 5.72 10.32 -13.39
N PHE A 18 4.84 9.66 -14.15
CA PHE A 18 5.20 8.57 -15.07
C PHE A 18 4.52 8.77 -16.43
N PRO A 19 4.79 9.88 -17.13
CA PRO A 19 4.11 10.22 -18.37
C PRO A 19 4.32 9.16 -19.46
N GLU A 20 5.46 8.48 -19.48
CA GLU A 20 5.76 7.39 -20.41
C GLU A 20 4.82 6.19 -20.24
N GLN A 21 4.37 5.93 -19.00
CA GLN A 21 3.44 4.83 -18.73
C GLN A 21 2.00 5.17 -19.13
N ILE A 22 1.67 6.46 -19.25
CA ILE A 22 0.33 6.95 -19.57
C ILE A 22 0.20 7.28 -21.05
N ALA A 23 1.31 7.61 -21.71
CA ALA A 23 1.37 7.83 -23.14
C ALA A 23 0.74 6.63 -23.88
N ALA A 24 0.00 6.93 -24.96
CA ALA A 24 -0.58 5.89 -25.78
C ALA A 24 0.54 5.01 -26.35
N PRO A 25 0.36 3.68 -26.41
CA PRO A 25 1.38 2.78 -26.92
C PRO A 25 1.69 3.12 -28.38
N GLU A 26 2.98 3.11 -28.72
CA GLU A 26 3.43 3.40 -30.10
C GLU A 26 2.87 2.35 -31.09
N ASP A 27 2.78 1.09 -30.65
CA ASP A 27 2.14 -0.01 -31.37
C ASP A 27 1.21 -0.80 -30.45
N HIS A 28 -0.11 -0.55 -30.51
CA HIS A 28 -1.06 -1.24 -29.63
C HIS A 28 -1.13 -2.77 -29.84
N MET A 29 -0.48 -3.32 -30.88
CA MET A 29 -0.43 -4.75 -31.18
C MET A 29 0.88 -5.42 -30.74
N TRP A 30 1.87 -4.65 -30.28
CA TRP A 30 3.15 -5.19 -29.84
C TRP A 30 3.08 -5.74 -28.41
N TYR A 31 3.54 -6.98 -28.22
CA TYR A 31 3.49 -7.68 -26.93
C TYR A 31 4.36 -7.03 -25.83
N GLY A 32 5.30 -6.15 -26.20
CA GLY A 32 6.16 -5.42 -25.26
C GLY A 32 5.47 -4.26 -24.54
N ASN A 33 4.29 -3.84 -24.99
CA ASN A 33 3.63 -2.60 -24.54
C ASN A 33 2.75 -2.79 -23.30
N LEU A 34 3.09 -3.76 -22.44
CA LEU A 34 2.33 -4.10 -21.23
C LEU A 34 2.33 -2.99 -20.16
N MET A 35 3.15 -1.95 -20.34
CA MET A 35 3.34 -0.86 -19.37
C MET A 35 3.02 0.53 -19.93
N GLU A 36 2.39 0.60 -21.10
CA GLU A 36 2.03 1.84 -21.79
C GLU A 36 0.50 2.00 -21.83
N GLY A 37 0.02 3.23 -22.05
CA GLY A 37 -1.42 3.55 -22.10
C GLY A 37 -2.17 3.32 -20.79
N LEU A 38 -1.47 3.29 -19.65
CA LEU A 38 -2.06 3.14 -18.34
C LEU A 38 -2.91 4.37 -17.97
N ARG A 39 -3.92 4.16 -17.13
CA ARG A 39 -4.72 5.25 -16.57
C ARG A 39 -4.27 5.51 -15.15
N ALA A 40 -3.94 6.77 -14.84
CA ALA A 40 -3.69 7.20 -13.48
C ALA A 40 -4.87 6.80 -12.58
N TRP A 41 -4.55 6.25 -11.41
CA TRP A 41 -5.55 5.76 -10.47
C TRP A 41 -5.09 6.05 -9.06
N GLN A 42 -5.88 6.83 -8.32
CA GLN A 42 -5.61 7.14 -6.93
C GLN A 42 -6.11 6.01 -6.02
N PRO A 43 -5.22 5.29 -5.31
CA PRO A 43 -5.64 4.33 -4.31
C PRO A 43 -6.33 5.07 -3.15
N LYS A 44 -7.36 4.44 -2.57
CA LYS A 44 -8.20 5.06 -1.54
C LYS A 44 -7.67 4.86 -0.13
N LYS A 45 -7.07 3.70 0.14
CA LYS A 45 -6.51 3.34 1.43
C LYS A 45 -5.22 2.53 1.27
N LEU A 46 -4.33 2.67 2.23
CA LEU A 46 -3.11 1.88 2.36
C LEU A 46 -3.07 1.28 3.77
N TYR A 47 -2.88 -0.02 3.83
CA TYR A 47 -2.66 -0.76 5.07
C TYR A 47 -1.32 -1.49 4.99
N TYR A 48 -0.62 -1.58 6.11
CA TYR A 48 0.49 -2.51 6.27
C TYR A 48 0.06 -3.73 7.06
N TYR A 49 0.75 -4.84 6.83
CA TYR A 49 0.72 -6.01 7.70
C TYR A 49 2.18 -6.34 8.08
N THR A 50 2.37 -7.16 9.10
CA THR A 50 3.69 -7.56 9.58
C THR A 50 3.71 -9.05 9.88
N ASP A 51 4.87 -9.66 9.66
CA ASP A 51 5.25 -11.00 10.06
C ASP A 51 6.00 -11.04 11.40
N ALA A 52 6.02 -9.91 12.14
CA ALA A 52 6.67 -9.82 13.43
C ALA A 52 6.04 -10.75 14.47
N SER A 53 6.87 -11.36 15.32
CA SER A 53 6.42 -12.29 16.37
C SER A 53 5.79 -11.59 17.59
N HIS A 54 5.96 -10.27 17.73
CA HIS A 54 5.40 -9.47 18.83
C HIS A 54 4.47 -8.40 18.27
N LEU A 55 3.17 -8.54 18.51
CA LEU A 55 2.13 -7.73 17.86
C LEU A 55 1.60 -6.58 18.74
N ASP A 56 2.17 -6.33 19.92
CA ASP A 56 1.68 -5.28 20.83
C ASP A 56 1.70 -3.89 20.19
N PHE A 57 2.67 -3.61 19.32
CA PHE A 57 2.81 -2.32 18.66
C PHE A 57 1.75 -2.07 17.57
N VAL A 58 1.13 -3.12 17.02
CA VAL A 58 0.07 -3.00 15.99
C VAL A 58 -1.33 -2.94 16.58
N LYS A 59 -1.49 -3.27 17.87
CA LYS A 59 -2.79 -3.34 18.52
C LYS A 59 -3.54 -2.00 18.43
N GLY A 60 -4.76 -2.06 17.90
CA GLY A 60 -5.63 -0.88 17.74
C GLY A 60 -5.18 0.10 16.65
N LYS A 61 -4.18 -0.25 15.83
CA LYS A 61 -3.71 0.58 14.71
C LYS A 61 -4.38 0.25 13.38
N GLY A 62 -5.22 -0.79 13.35
CA GLY A 62 -5.99 -1.20 12.19
C GLY A 62 -6.96 -2.34 12.54
N PRO A 63 -7.69 -2.88 11.54
CA PRO A 63 -8.53 -4.05 11.74
C PRO A 63 -7.69 -5.30 12.00
N GLU A 64 -8.29 -6.27 12.67
CA GLU A 64 -7.75 -7.61 12.88
C GLU A 64 -8.75 -8.64 12.34
N TYR A 65 -8.26 -9.58 11.54
CA TYR A 65 -9.09 -10.62 10.95
C TYR A 65 -8.78 -11.98 11.55
N SER A 66 -9.82 -12.72 11.92
CA SER A 66 -9.67 -14.08 12.44
C SER A 66 -9.31 -15.05 11.32
N MET A 67 -8.21 -15.78 11.50
CA MET A 67 -7.81 -16.85 10.58
C MET A 67 -8.63 -18.14 10.78
N THR A 68 -9.33 -18.28 11.91
CA THR A 68 -10.25 -19.41 12.15
C THR A 68 -11.64 -19.19 11.54
N ALA A 69 -11.96 -17.96 11.13
CA ALA A 69 -13.21 -17.67 10.45
C ALA A 69 -13.32 -18.41 9.11
N MET A 70 -14.55 -18.78 8.75
CA MET A 70 -14.85 -19.48 7.52
C MET A 70 -14.95 -18.51 6.34
N SER A 71 -14.22 -18.80 5.27
CA SER A 71 -14.34 -18.08 4.00
C SER A 71 -15.73 -18.29 3.40
N PRO A 72 -16.51 -17.23 3.11
CA PRO A 72 -17.84 -17.37 2.53
C PRO A 72 -17.85 -18.01 1.13
N SER A 73 -16.78 -17.84 0.35
CA SER A 73 -16.70 -18.36 -1.03
C SER A 73 -16.08 -19.75 -1.11
N ARG A 74 -15.12 -20.05 -0.23
CA ARG A 74 -14.37 -21.32 -0.24
C ARG A 74 -14.88 -22.34 0.76
N HIS A 75 -15.72 -21.93 1.72
CA HIS A 75 -16.30 -22.78 2.76
C HIS A 75 -15.24 -23.57 3.57
N VAL A 76 -14.08 -22.97 3.79
CA VAL A 76 -13.00 -23.47 4.65
C VAL A 76 -12.42 -22.30 5.45
N SER A 77 -11.72 -22.58 6.55
CA SER A 77 -11.08 -21.51 7.35
C SER A 77 -9.99 -20.79 6.55
N TYR A 78 -9.76 -19.51 6.87
CA TYR A 78 -8.64 -18.77 6.29
C TYR A 78 -7.27 -19.37 6.64
N ALA A 79 -7.13 -19.98 7.82
CA ALA A 79 -5.96 -20.76 8.21
C ALA A 79 -5.67 -21.91 7.22
N ARG A 80 -6.72 -22.63 6.79
CA ARG A 80 -6.56 -23.69 5.79
C ARG A 80 -6.17 -23.13 4.42
N LEU A 81 -6.74 -21.98 4.03
CA LEU A 81 -6.37 -21.31 2.78
C LEU A 81 -4.91 -20.86 2.80
N ALA A 82 -4.45 -20.27 3.91
CA ALA A 82 -3.06 -19.88 4.08
C ALA A 82 -2.10 -21.08 4.03
N ALA A 83 -2.39 -22.16 4.76
CA ALA A 83 -1.58 -23.38 4.71
C ALA A 83 -1.54 -23.99 3.30
N THR A 84 -2.66 -23.93 2.56
CA THR A 84 -2.73 -24.38 1.16
C THR A 84 -1.80 -23.56 0.27
N GLU A 85 -1.84 -22.24 0.37
CA GLU A 85 -0.95 -21.36 -0.39
C GLU A 85 0.52 -21.62 -0.05
N LEU A 86 0.85 -21.71 1.24
CA LEU A 86 2.23 -21.95 1.70
C LEU A 86 2.77 -23.32 1.27
N SER A 87 1.91 -24.31 1.02
CA SER A 87 2.33 -25.64 0.55
C SER A 87 3.01 -25.65 -0.82
N PHE A 88 2.81 -24.59 -1.62
CA PHE A 88 3.50 -24.40 -2.90
C PHE A 88 4.92 -23.82 -2.72
N HIS A 89 5.23 -23.24 -1.56
CA HIS A 89 6.52 -22.58 -1.28
C HIS A 89 7.50 -23.49 -0.53
N ARG A 90 7.72 -24.70 -1.05
CA ARG A 90 8.53 -25.74 -0.38
C ARG A 90 9.98 -25.34 -0.10
N THR A 91 10.60 -24.52 -0.93
CA THR A 91 11.99 -24.08 -0.68
C THR A 91 12.10 -23.15 0.53
N GLN A 92 10.98 -22.55 0.96
CA GLN A 92 10.93 -21.62 2.09
C GLN A 92 10.45 -22.31 3.37
N TYR A 93 9.48 -23.21 3.26
CA TYR A 93 8.80 -23.83 4.41
C TYR A 93 8.92 -25.36 4.47
N GLY A 94 9.71 -25.96 3.56
CA GLY A 94 9.79 -27.41 3.44
C GLY A 94 8.42 -28.05 3.19
N ASP A 95 8.20 -29.20 3.81
CA ASP A 95 6.94 -29.94 3.75
C ASP A 95 5.97 -29.57 4.89
N ASP A 96 6.31 -28.61 5.75
CA ASP A 96 5.54 -28.34 6.97
C ASP A 96 4.09 -27.91 6.68
N PRO A 97 3.80 -27.01 5.72
CA PRO A 97 2.42 -26.69 5.36
C PRO A 97 1.65 -27.88 4.80
N ALA A 98 2.29 -28.72 4.00
CA ALA A 98 1.66 -29.93 3.46
C ALA A 98 1.32 -30.95 4.57
N LYS A 99 2.22 -31.12 5.55
CA LYS A 99 1.98 -31.96 6.74
C LYS A 99 0.86 -31.39 7.61
N ALA A 100 0.82 -30.08 7.83
CA ALA A 100 -0.25 -29.41 8.57
C ALA A 100 -1.62 -29.66 7.92
N LEU A 101 -1.71 -29.57 6.59
CA LEU A 101 -2.94 -29.87 5.84
C LEU A 101 -3.34 -31.34 5.95
N ALA A 102 -2.37 -32.26 5.83
CA ALA A 102 -2.61 -33.71 5.87
C ALA A 102 -3.06 -34.20 7.25
N THR A 103 -2.51 -33.60 8.32
CA THR A 103 -2.86 -33.92 9.72
C THR A 103 -3.99 -33.07 10.27
N ASN A 104 -4.45 -32.07 9.51
CA ASN A 104 -5.38 -31.03 9.94
C ASN A 104 -4.92 -30.25 11.19
N ASN A 105 -3.62 -30.21 11.46
CA ASN A 105 -3.03 -29.42 12.54
C ASN A 105 -2.66 -28.02 12.01
N LEU A 106 -3.61 -27.09 12.06
CA LEU A 106 -3.47 -25.75 11.48
C LEU A 106 -3.04 -24.67 12.48
N LYS A 107 -2.63 -25.04 13.70
CA LYS A 107 -2.39 -24.11 14.82
C LYS A 107 -1.46 -22.94 14.46
N ASP A 108 -0.42 -23.19 13.67
CA ASP A 108 0.55 -22.15 13.26
C ASP A 108 -0.02 -21.15 12.24
N TYR A 109 -1.19 -21.44 11.67
CA TYR A 109 -1.90 -20.62 10.68
C TYR A 109 -3.15 -19.93 11.27
N GLU A 110 -3.45 -20.17 12.55
CA GLU A 110 -4.67 -19.67 13.20
C GLU A 110 -4.49 -18.31 13.89
N GLN A 111 -3.26 -17.80 13.95
CA GLN A 111 -3.00 -16.48 14.54
C GLN A 111 -3.82 -15.41 13.82
N PRO A 112 -4.51 -14.51 14.55
CA PRO A 112 -5.21 -13.39 13.94
C PRO A 112 -4.26 -12.56 13.06
N LEU A 113 -4.77 -12.04 11.95
CA LEU A 113 -4.01 -11.23 11.02
C LEU A 113 -4.30 -9.73 11.27
N PRO A 114 -3.42 -9.01 11.97
CA PRO A 114 -3.59 -7.58 12.20
C PRO A 114 -3.11 -6.77 10.99
N PHE A 115 -3.81 -5.66 10.74
CA PHE A 115 -3.40 -4.62 9.82
C PHE A 115 -3.11 -3.31 10.58
N VAL A 116 -2.34 -2.44 9.94
CA VAL A 116 -2.06 -1.08 10.39
C VAL A 116 -2.55 -0.11 9.32
N LEU A 117 -3.49 0.77 9.66
CA LEU A 117 -3.94 1.83 8.75
C LEU A 117 -2.82 2.85 8.57
N ALA A 118 -2.26 2.91 7.37
CA ALA A 118 -1.21 3.85 7.03
C ALA A 118 -1.80 5.17 6.50
N LYS A 119 -2.69 5.07 5.51
CA LYS A 119 -3.34 6.21 4.86
C LYS A 119 -4.78 5.89 4.48
N SER A 120 -5.67 6.88 4.58
CA SER A 120 -7.02 6.82 4.03
C SER A 120 -7.41 8.17 3.44
N LEU A 121 -7.81 8.17 2.16
CA LEU A 121 -8.38 9.33 1.46
C LEU A 121 -9.91 9.33 1.49
N VAL A 122 -10.52 8.28 2.04
CA VAL A 122 -11.99 8.09 2.10
C VAL A 122 -12.54 8.01 3.52
N GLY A 123 -11.69 8.27 4.52
CA GLY A 123 -12.05 8.20 5.94
C GLY A 123 -12.24 6.76 6.44
N GLY A 124 -13.21 6.57 7.34
CA GLY A 124 -13.47 5.30 8.04
C GLY A 124 -12.85 5.24 9.43
N ALA A 125 -13.27 4.26 10.24
CA ALA A 125 -12.69 4.03 11.55
C ALA A 125 -11.30 3.37 11.42
N VAL A 126 -10.36 3.71 12.32
CA VAL A 126 -9.00 3.13 12.32
C VAL A 126 -9.05 1.61 12.39
N THR A 127 -9.86 1.06 13.30
CA THR A 127 -10.07 -0.38 13.48
C THR A 127 -11.29 -0.91 12.71
N GLY A 128 -11.88 -0.10 11.84
CA GLY A 128 -12.97 -0.53 10.97
C GLY A 128 -12.48 -1.47 9.88
N ASP A 129 -13.41 -2.17 9.23
CA ASP A 129 -13.11 -3.03 8.09
C ASP A 129 -12.29 -2.27 7.01
N ILE A 130 -11.40 -2.95 6.32
CA ILE A 130 -10.54 -2.33 5.30
C ILE A 130 -11.36 -1.60 4.22
N MET A 131 -12.58 -2.07 3.93
CA MET A 131 -13.49 -1.47 2.94
C MET A 131 -14.39 -0.36 3.52
N ASP A 132 -14.30 -0.05 4.82
CA ASP A 132 -15.11 1.00 5.45
C ASP A 132 -14.92 2.36 4.75
N GLY A 133 -16.01 3.06 4.40
CA GLY A 133 -15.95 4.31 3.64
C GLY A 133 -15.55 4.18 2.16
N VAL A 134 -15.18 3.00 1.67
CA VAL A 134 -14.87 2.78 0.24
C VAL A 134 -16.17 2.73 -0.57
N ARG A 135 -16.36 3.69 -1.48
CA ARG A 135 -17.46 3.72 -2.46
C ARG A 135 -16.99 3.26 -3.83
N SER A 136 -17.92 2.92 -4.73
CA SER A 136 -17.61 2.68 -6.14
C SER A 136 -17.10 3.95 -6.83
N GLY A 137 -16.31 3.79 -7.90
CA GLY A 137 -15.77 4.90 -8.70
C GLY A 137 -14.36 5.37 -8.30
N ALA A 138 -13.71 6.11 -9.19
CA ALA A 138 -12.40 6.72 -8.92
C ALA A 138 -12.55 7.94 -8.00
N ILE A 139 -11.49 8.29 -7.27
CA ILE A 139 -11.39 9.57 -6.55
C ILE A 139 -10.39 10.46 -7.29
N ALA A 140 -10.51 11.78 -7.08
CA ALA A 140 -9.53 12.73 -7.58
C ALA A 140 -8.16 12.48 -6.94
N PHE A 141 -7.10 12.85 -7.66
CA PHE A 141 -5.75 12.84 -7.14
C PHE A 141 -5.64 13.68 -5.86
N ALA A 142 -5.01 13.12 -4.83
CA ALA A 142 -4.79 13.80 -3.55
C ALA A 142 -3.28 14.03 -3.35
N PRO A 143 -2.77 15.25 -3.64
CA PRO A 143 -1.35 15.51 -3.54
C PRO A 143 -0.87 15.42 -2.10
N VAL A 144 0.31 14.83 -1.90
CA VAL A 144 0.99 14.90 -0.61
C VAL A 144 1.25 16.35 -0.27
N ARG A 145 1.02 16.72 0.99
CA ARG A 145 1.46 18.01 1.51
C ARG A 145 2.98 17.97 1.65
N GLY A 146 3.68 18.22 0.53
CA GLY A 146 5.11 18.47 0.52
C GLY A 146 5.43 19.83 1.15
N TYR A 147 6.72 20.17 1.19
CA TYR A 147 7.14 21.52 1.53
C TYR A 147 6.51 22.51 0.54
N ARG A 148 5.67 23.41 1.04
CA ARG A 148 5.22 24.58 0.31
C ARG A 148 6.07 25.75 0.80
N PRO A 149 6.85 26.42 -0.06
CA PRO A 149 7.53 27.63 0.37
C PRO A 149 6.47 28.60 0.92
N PRO A 150 6.73 29.26 2.05
CA PRO A 150 5.79 30.24 2.58
C PRO A 150 5.53 31.30 1.51
N GLU A 151 4.25 31.51 1.18
CA GLU A 151 3.81 32.45 0.13
C GLU A 151 4.27 33.90 0.39
N ASN A 152 4.73 34.20 1.62
CA ASN A 152 5.17 35.52 2.06
C ASN A 152 6.48 35.48 2.87
N THR A 153 7.53 34.79 2.40
CA THR A 153 8.87 35.21 2.81
C THR A 153 9.17 36.54 2.13
N ALA A 154 9.16 37.64 2.88
CA ALA A 154 9.75 38.90 2.43
C ALA A 154 11.13 38.56 1.86
N GLY A 155 11.31 38.77 0.55
CA GLY A 155 12.54 38.38 -0.13
C GLY A 155 13.72 38.95 0.63
N LEU A 156 14.55 38.09 1.21
CA LEU A 156 15.80 38.52 1.81
C LEU A 156 16.70 38.99 0.67
N SER A 157 16.59 40.25 0.28
CA SER A 157 17.49 40.89 -0.68
C SER A 157 18.66 41.48 0.09
N MET A 158 19.87 41.02 -0.22
CA MET A 158 21.10 41.65 0.21
C MET A 158 21.74 42.30 -1.00
N GLU A 159 21.89 43.62 -0.97
CA GLU A 159 22.65 44.34 -1.97
C GLU A 159 24.09 44.45 -1.47
N LEU A 160 25.01 43.78 -2.17
CA LEU A 160 26.45 43.95 -1.93
C LEU A 160 26.88 45.22 -2.65
N GLY A 161 27.31 46.24 -1.90
CA GLY A 161 27.84 47.46 -2.47
C GLY A 161 28.96 47.16 -3.47
N GLN A 162 28.88 47.73 -4.67
CA GLN A 162 29.94 47.64 -5.68
C GLN A 162 31.27 48.13 -5.08
N GLY A 163 32.40 47.71 -5.65
CA GLY A 163 33.76 47.88 -5.10
C GLY A 163 34.24 49.32 -4.80
N TRP A 164 33.39 50.33 -4.94
CA TRP A 164 33.66 51.74 -4.69
C TRP A 164 32.71 52.39 -3.66
N ALA A 165 31.91 51.63 -2.91
CA ALA A 165 30.94 52.15 -1.94
C ALA A 165 31.54 52.88 -0.70
N PHE A 166 32.82 53.25 -0.73
CA PHE A 166 33.55 53.96 0.33
C PHE A 166 34.06 55.34 -0.09
N TYR A 167 33.66 55.87 -1.25
CA TYR A 167 33.95 57.25 -1.68
C TYR A 167 32.68 58.06 -1.81
#